data_AF-A0A9E5QDV2-F1
#
_entry.id   AF-A0A9E5QDV2-F1
#
_cell.length_a   1.000
_cell.length_b   1.000
_cell.length_c   1.000
_cell.angle_alpha   90.00
_cell.angle_beta   90.00
_cell.angle_gamma   90.00
#
_symmetry.space_group_name_H-M   'P 1'
#
loop_
_entity.id
_entity.type
_entity.pdbx_description
1 polymer ?
#
loop_
_entity_poly.entity_id
_entity_poly.type
_entity_poly.pdbx_seq_one_letter_code
_entity_poly.pdbx_strand_id
1 'polypeptide(L)'
;GCFFPDNRDFYWELSMIREGIDKLSEYASLINYNHKIPFSIVRRWLAEQLTAQSTGGGRIGRGVTFSSLMPMRSIPFEVIGMIGMNEGAFPKSKIPIEFDLMHLDRQVGDPIQSEQHRYLFLENLLSARSHVYFSYVGQSNRQDTDFPPSVVLREFVDYLEQNYGFNPDRIIQKHPLQAFSPDYYKDDNLFSYSASQLKISRELSDENSNVVPFMKDPLPEPDEEWKHVSLKDLVSFFQHPAKFLL
;
A
#
# COMPACT_ATOMS: atom_id res chain seq x y z
N GLY A 1 29.12 23.84 -14.26
CA GLY A 1 28.21 23.33 -13.23
C GLY A 1 27.56 22.08 -13.77
N CYS A 2 27.70 20.96 -13.07
CA CYS A 2 27.10 19.69 -13.49
C CYS A 2 25.59 19.75 -13.23
N PHE A 3 24.79 19.64 -14.29
CA PHE A 3 23.33 19.70 -14.26
C PHE A 3 22.70 18.45 -13.60
N PHE A 4 23.50 17.42 -13.33
CA PHE A 4 23.04 16.15 -12.79
C PHE A 4 23.73 15.81 -11.47
N PRO A 5 22.99 15.31 -10.47
CA PRO A 5 23.53 14.87 -9.19
C PRO A 5 24.43 13.63 -9.37
N ASP A 6 25.63 13.68 -8.81
CA ASP A 6 26.59 12.57 -8.85
C ASP A 6 26.32 11.60 -7.68
N ASN A 7 25.20 10.88 -7.74
CA ASN A 7 24.82 9.86 -6.75
C ASN A 7 24.63 8.48 -7.41
N ARG A 8 24.71 7.40 -6.60
CA ARG A 8 24.56 6.02 -7.10
C ARG A 8 23.20 5.78 -7.74
N ASP A 9 22.16 6.42 -7.20
CA ASP A 9 20.80 6.29 -7.70
C ASP A 9 20.68 6.86 -9.12
N PHE A 10 21.33 7.99 -9.40
CA PHE A 10 21.38 8.59 -10.73
C PHE A 10 22.06 7.68 -11.75
N TYR A 11 23.19 7.06 -11.42
CA TYR A 11 23.84 6.10 -12.32
C TYR A 11 22.98 4.86 -12.58
N TRP A 12 22.24 4.40 -11.57
CA TRP A 12 21.32 3.28 -11.72
C TRP A 12 20.13 3.63 -12.61
N GLU A 13 19.48 4.77 -12.38
CA GLU A 13 18.39 5.29 -13.22
C GLU A 13 18.83 5.47 -14.67
N LEU A 14 20.01 6.05 -14.89
CA LEU A 14 20.59 6.24 -16.21
C LEU A 14 20.88 4.90 -16.90
N SER A 15 21.33 3.89 -16.14
CA SER A 15 21.55 2.54 -16.66
C SER A 15 20.25 1.90 -17.13
N MET A 16 19.14 2.03 -16.37
CA MET A 16 17.84 1.51 -16.78
C MET A 16 17.33 2.13 -18.07
N ILE A 17 17.50 3.45 -18.22
CA ILE A 17 17.09 4.15 -19.44
C ILE A 17 17.90 3.66 -20.64
N ARG A 18 19.22 3.49 -20.48
CA ARG A 18 20.09 2.96 -21.54
C ARG A 18 19.69 1.55 -21.92
N GLU A 19 19.47 0.67 -20.95
CA GLU A 19 19.04 -0.70 -21.20
C GLU A 19 17.68 -0.75 -21.92
N GLY A 20 16.76 0.15 -21.57
CA GLY A 20 15.51 0.33 -22.30
C GLY A 20 15.75 0.70 -23.77
N ILE A 21 16.58 1.71 -24.04
CA ILE A 21 16.89 2.14 -25.41
C ILE A 21 17.57 1.01 -26.20
N ASP A 22 18.51 0.29 -25.59
CA ASP A 22 19.22 -0.82 -26.22
C ASP A 22 18.26 -1.94 -26.63
N LYS A 23 17.31 -2.31 -25.75
CA LYS A 23 16.24 -3.27 -26.06
C LYS A 23 15.37 -2.80 -27.23
N LEU A 24 15.03 -1.51 -27.29
CA LEU A 24 14.25 -0.99 -28.41
C LEU A 24 15.03 -1.07 -29.73
N SER A 25 16.33 -0.77 -29.69
CA SER A 25 17.21 -0.88 -30.87
C SER A 25 17.38 -2.32 -31.33
N GLU A 26 17.48 -3.25 -30.39
CA GLU A 26 17.53 -4.68 -30.67
C GLU A 26 16.24 -5.14 -31.37
N TYR A 27 15.06 -4.77 -30.85
CA TYR A 27 13.79 -5.10 -31.48
C TYR A 27 13.67 -4.52 -32.89
N ALA A 28 14.05 -3.26 -33.11
CA ALA A 28 14.03 -2.64 -34.43
C ALA A 28 14.96 -3.38 -35.42
N SER A 29 16.11 -3.84 -34.95
CA SER A 29 17.08 -4.60 -35.75
C SER A 29 16.54 -6.00 -36.12
N LEU A 30 15.91 -6.70 -35.17
CA LEU A 30 15.35 -8.04 -35.39
C LEU A 30 14.26 -8.07 -36.47
N ILE A 31 13.48 -6.99 -36.59
CA ILE A 31 12.42 -6.86 -37.61
C ILE A 31 12.86 -6.05 -38.84
N ASN A 32 14.15 -5.68 -38.94
CA ASN A 32 14.70 -4.81 -39.99
C ASN A 32 13.91 -3.51 -40.21
N TYR A 33 13.42 -2.89 -39.14
CA TYR A 33 12.63 -1.68 -39.22
C TYR A 33 13.52 -0.44 -39.29
N ASN A 34 13.62 0.17 -40.47
CA ASN A 34 14.51 1.29 -40.77
C ASN A 34 13.78 2.65 -40.89
N HIS A 35 12.50 2.72 -40.55
CA HIS A 35 11.74 3.97 -40.62
C HIS A 35 11.89 4.80 -39.34
N LYS A 36 11.73 6.12 -39.47
CA LYS A 36 11.74 7.03 -38.31
C LYS A 36 10.57 6.71 -37.38
N ILE A 37 10.86 6.53 -36.09
CA ILE A 37 9.86 6.34 -35.04
C ILE A 37 9.60 7.70 -34.36
N PRO A 38 8.34 8.15 -34.26
CA PRO A 38 8.01 9.35 -33.51
C PRO A 38 8.45 9.27 -32.04
N PHE A 39 9.01 10.36 -31.52
CA PHE A 39 9.46 10.43 -30.13
C PHE A 39 8.36 10.09 -29.11
N SER A 40 7.10 10.42 -29.40
CA SER A 40 5.95 10.10 -28.54
C SER A 40 5.79 8.58 -28.32
N ILE A 41 6.06 7.76 -29.33
CA ILE A 41 5.99 6.30 -29.25
C ILE A 41 7.15 5.77 -28.43
N VAL A 42 8.37 6.23 -28.70
CA VAL A 42 9.58 5.86 -27.94
C VAL A 42 9.41 6.20 -26.47
N ARG A 43 8.92 7.41 -26.17
CA ARG A 43 8.64 7.86 -24.80
C ARG A 43 7.60 6.97 -24.10
N ARG A 44 6.49 6.65 -24.78
CA ARG A 44 5.45 5.78 -24.21
C ARG A 44 6.00 4.39 -23.90
N TRP A 45 6.72 3.80 -24.85
CA TRP A 45 7.31 2.47 -24.68
C TRP A 45 8.34 2.45 -23.54
N LEU A 46 9.24 3.45 -23.46
CA LEU A 46 10.19 3.56 -22.36
C LEU A 46 9.48 3.71 -21.01
N ALA A 47 8.42 4.50 -20.94
CA ALA A 47 7.63 4.65 -19.71
C ALA A 47 7.00 3.31 -19.26
N GLU A 48 6.45 2.54 -20.20
CA GLU A 48 5.90 1.21 -19.93
C GLU A 48 6.98 0.23 -19.43
N GLN A 49 8.16 0.20 -20.08
CA GLN A 49 9.27 -0.66 -19.69
C GLN A 49 9.82 -0.33 -18.30
N LEU A 50 10.03 0.95 -18.00
CA LEU A 50 10.52 1.39 -16.69
C LEU A 50 9.50 1.08 -15.59
N THR A 51 8.21 1.16 -15.89
CA THR A 51 7.15 0.76 -14.95
C THR A 51 7.18 -0.75 -14.68
N ALA A 52 7.36 -1.56 -15.72
CA ALA A 52 7.40 -3.02 -15.61
C ALA A 52 8.65 -3.55 -14.88
N GLN A 53 9.81 -2.92 -15.08
CA GLN A 53 11.09 -3.35 -14.49
C GLN A 53 11.24 -3.01 -12.99
N SER A 54 10.35 -2.20 -12.42
CA SER A 54 10.39 -1.80 -11.00
C SER A 54 10.17 -2.94 -9.98
N THR A 55 9.95 -4.18 -10.43
CA THR A 55 9.58 -5.32 -9.59
C THR A 55 10.71 -6.33 -9.28
N GLY A 56 11.97 -5.97 -9.51
CA GLY A 56 13.10 -6.90 -9.32
C GLY A 56 14.12 -6.46 -8.27
N GLY A 57 14.23 -7.18 -7.15
CA GLY A 57 15.40 -7.05 -6.29
C GLY A 57 15.32 -7.54 -4.84
N GLY A 58 14.21 -8.14 -4.39
CA GLY A 58 14.18 -8.77 -3.07
C GLY A 58 15.17 -9.92 -3.00
N ARG A 59 16.27 -9.78 -2.25
CA ARG A 59 17.18 -10.89 -1.97
C ARG A 59 16.45 -11.90 -1.08
N ILE A 60 16.04 -13.02 -1.67
CA ILE A 60 15.57 -14.19 -0.91
C ILE A 60 16.73 -14.62 0.00
N GLY A 61 16.46 -14.79 1.29
CA GLY A 61 17.41 -15.35 2.26
C GLY A 61 17.91 -14.40 3.36
N ARG A 62 17.44 -13.15 3.46
CA ARG A 62 17.67 -12.29 4.64
C ARG A 62 16.42 -11.52 5.03
N GLY A 63 15.84 -11.87 6.18
CA GLY A 63 14.69 -11.16 6.76
C GLY A 63 13.35 -11.49 6.09
N VAL A 64 12.42 -10.53 6.14
CA VAL A 64 11.07 -10.65 5.58
C VAL A 64 11.09 -10.27 4.10
N THR A 65 10.50 -11.11 3.25
CA THR A 65 10.40 -10.87 1.81
C THR A 65 8.99 -10.43 1.44
N PHE A 66 8.86 -9.26 0.82
CA PHE A 66 7.62 -8.79 0.20
C PHE A 66 7.73 -8.95 -1.31
N SER A 67 6.76 -9.64 -1.90
CA SER A 67 6.70 -9.83 -3.34
C SER A 67 5.25 -9.93 -3.81
N SER A 68 5.02 -9.61 -5.08
CA SER A 68 3.80 -10.02 -5.76
C SER A 68 3.76 -11.54 -5.93
N LEU A 69 2.55 -12.10 -6.02
CA LEU A 69 2.34 -13.51 -6.34
C LEU A 69 2.80 -13.76 -7.77
N MET A 70 3.90 -14.48 -7.93
CA MET A 70 4.48 -14.84 -9.23
C MET A 70 4.24 -16.33 -9.48
N PRO A 71 3.68 -16.71 -10.65
CA PRO A 71 3.42 -18.12 -10.99
C PRO A 71 4.63 -19.02 -10.85
N MET A 72 4.41 -20.29 -10.50
CA MET A 72 5.41 -21.37 -10.54
C MET A 72 6.63 -21.14 -9.64
N ARG A 73 6.46 -20.32 -8.60
CA ARG A 73 7.49 -20.04 -7.58
C ARG A 73 7.06 -20.58 -6.22
N SER A 74 6.77 -21.88 -6.16
CA SER A 74 6.46 -22.62 -4.94
C SER A 74 7.72 -22.87 -4.09
N ILE A 75 8.28 -21.78 -3.53
CA ILE A 75 9.40 -21.83 -2.61
C ILE A 75 8.84 -22.01 -1.20
N PRO A 76 9.23 -23.06 -0.46
CA PRO A 76 8.70 -23.28 0.87
C PRO A 76 9.22 -22.25 1.88
N PHE A 77 8.31 -21.73 2.70
CA PHE A 77 8.62 -20.83 3.81
C PHE A 77 7.90 -21.27 5.08
N GLU A 78 8.48 -20.99 6.25
CA GLU A 78 7.83 -21.26 7.54
C GLU A 78 6.50 -20.54 7.67
N VAL A 79 6.47 -19.27 7.28
CA VAL A 79 5.28 -18.42 7.34
C VAL A 79 5.06 -17.77 5.99
N ILE A 80 3.84 -17.89 5.45
CA ILE A 80 3.43 -17.23 4.20
C ILE A 80 2.24 -16.33 4.49
N GLY A 81 2.35 -15.06 4.10
CA GLY A 81 1.28 -14.06 4.25
C GLY A 81 0.77 -13.58 2.91
N MET A 82 -0.55 -13.63 2.71
CA MET A 82 -1.25 -13.05 1.55
C MET A 82 -2.09 -11.86 2.01
N ILE A 83 -1.65 -10.66 1.60
CA ILE A 83 -2.21 -9.39 2.05
C ILE A 83 -3.06 -8.78 0.94
N GLY A 84 -4.19 -8.18 1.31
CA GLY A 84 -5.08 -7.49 0.36
C GLY A 84 -5.94 -8.44 -0.46
N MET A 85 -6.33 -9.57 0.12
CA MET A 85 -7.21 -10.59 -0.45
C MET A 85 -8.67 -10.09 -0.49
N ASN A 86 -8.93 -9.01 -1.22
CA ASN A 86 -10.24 -8.39 -1.37
C ASN A 86 -10.99 -8.93 -2.60
N GLU A 87 -12.31 -8.84 -2.59
CA GLU A 87 -13.11 -9.05 -3.80
C GLU A 87 -12.68 -8.09 -4.92
N GLY A 88 -12.64 -8.58 -6.17
CA GLY A 88 -12.20 -7.82 -7.34
C GLY A 88 -10.69 -7.61 -7.45
N ALA A 89 -9.95 -7.58 -6.33
CA ALA A 89 -8.50 -7.49 -6.32
C ALA A 89 -7.82 -8.85 -6.54
N PHE A 90 -8.40 -9.91 -5.98
CA PHE A 90 -7.92 -11.28 -6.13
C PHE A 90 -9.09 -12.27 -6.14
N PRO A 91 -9.11 -13.27 -7.03
CA PRO A 91 -8.23 -13.46 -8.18
C PRO A 91 -8.46 -12.35 -9.22
N LYS A 92 -7.42 -11.96 -9.97
CA LYS A 92 -7.59 -10.95 -11.01
C LYS A 92 -8.31 -11.58 -12.19
N SER A 93 -9.40 -10.97 -12.61
CA SER A 93 -10.03 -11.23 -13.89
C SER A 93 -9.56 -10.19 -14.90
N LYS A 94 -9.20 -10.63 -16.10
CA LYS A 94 -8.93 -9.74 -17.23
C LYS A 94 -10.10 -9.84 -18.18
N ILE A 95 -10.63 -8.68 -18.55
CA ILE A 95 -11.60 -8.59 -19.64
C ILE A 95 -10.86 -8.96 -20.92
N PRO A 96 -11.25 -10.05 -21.60
CA PRO A 96 -10.63 -10.46 -22.84
C PRO A 96 -10.87 -9.39 -23.91
N ILE A 97 -9.99 -9.34 -24.89
CA ILE A 97 -10.20 -8.45 -26.03
C ILE A 97 -11.23 -9.10 -26.96
N GLU A 98 -12.14 -8.33 -27.55
CA GLU A 98 -13.25 -8.89 -28.36
C GLU A 98 -12.78 -9.72 -29.57
N PHE A 99 -11.56 -9.48 -30.05
CA PHE A 99 -10.93 -10.23 -31.14
C PHE A 99 -9.97 -11.33 -30.66
N ASP A 100 -9.98 -11.67 -29.37
CA ASP A 100 -9.22 -12.79 -28.82
C ASP A 100 -9.93 -14.12 -29.14
N LEU A 101 -9.49 -14.77 -30.22
CA LEU A 101 -10.05 -16.04 -30.67
C LEU A 101 -9.88 -17.16 -29.63
N MET A 102 -8.83 -17.12 -28.79
CA MET A 102 -8.64 -18.10 -27.71
C MET A 102 -9.74 -17.98 -26.66
N HIS A 103 -10.30 -16.77 -26.48
CA HIS A 103 -11.43 -16.60 -25.58
C HIS A 103 -12.75 -17.13 -26.19
N LEU A 104 -12.90 -17.02 -27.52
CA LEU A 104 -14.11 -17.45 -28.24
C LEU A 104 -14.20 -18.97 -28.41
N ASP A 105 -13.09 -19.65 -28.68
CA ASP A 105 -13.02 -21.11 -28.83
C ASP A 105 -11.89 -21.70 -27.96
N ARG A 106 -12.22 -21.90 -26.69
CA ARG A 106 -11.25 -22.32 -25.67
C ARG A 106 -10.84 -23.78 -25.84
N GLN A 107 -9.54 -24.01 -25.76
CA GLN A 107 -8.92 -25.33 -25.78
C GLN A 107 -8.30 -25.69 -24.42
N VAL A 108 -8.09 -26.98 -24.20
CA VAL A 108 -7.42 -27.47 -23.00
C VAL A 108 -5.97 -26.95 -22.99
N GLY A 109 -5.59 -26.28 -21.90
CA GLY A 109 -4.27 -25.67 -21.75
C GLY A 109 -4.24 -24.15 -22.00
N ASP A 110 -5.34 -23.57 -22.48
CA ASP A 110 -5.41 -22.12 -22.64
C ASP A 110 -5.31 -21.38 -21.29
N PRO A 111 -4.51 -20.30 -21.23
CA PRO A 111 -4.28 -19.60 -19.98
C PRO A 111 -5.51 -18.82 -19.54
N ILE A 112 -6.05 -19.17 -18.38
CA ILE A 112 -7.11 -18.42 -17.73
C ILE A 112 -6.52 -17.72 -16.51
N GLN A 113 -6.42 -16.39 -16.56
CA GLN A 113 -5.74 -15.63 -15.52
C GLN A 113 -6.36 -15.82 -14.13
N SER A 114 -7.70 -15.87 -14.05
CA SER A 114 -8.37 -16.11 -12.77
C SER A 114 -8.06 -17.49 -12.20
N GLU A 115 -7.97 -18.54 -13.04
CA GLU A 115 -7.58 -19.88 -12.64
C GLU A 115 -6.10 -19.95 -12.24
N GLN A 116 -5.20 -19.27 -12.97
CA GLN A 116 -3.80 -19.14 -12.59
C GLN A 116 -3.64 -18.49 -11.21
N HIS A 117 -4.45 -17.46 -10.90
CA HIS A 117 -4.47 -16.83 -9.59
C HIS A 117 -5.03 -17.77 -8.50
N ARG A 118 -6.07 -18.56 -8.79
CA ARG A 118 -6.59 -19.58 -7.87
C ARG A 118 -5.55 -20.66 -7.59
N TYR A 119 -4.84 -21.09 -8.62
CA TYR A 119 -3.72 -22.02 -8.50
C TYR A 119 -2.57 -21.44 -7.66
N LEU A 120 -2.24 -20.16 -7.86
CA LEU A 120 -1.25 -19.44 -7.04
C LEU A 120 -1.61 -19.43 -5.55
N PHE A 121 -2.88 -19.21 -5.21
CA PHE A 121 -3.34 -19.30 -3.82
C PHE A 121 -3.06 -20.68 -3.24
N LEU A 122 -3.40 -21.74 -3.98
CA LEU A 122 -3.16 -23.12 -3.56
C LEU A 122 -1.67 -23.44 -3.42
N GLU A 123 -0.84 -23.00 -4.36
CA GLU A 123 0.61 -23.16 -4.30
C GLU A 123 1.19 -22.52 -3.03
N ASN A 124 0.74 -21.31 -2.69
CA ASN A 124 1.20 -20.61 -1.47
C ASN A 124 0.71 -21.31 -0.20
N LEU A 125 -0.54 -21.79 -0.19
CA LEU A 125 -1.08 -22.57 0.92
C LEU A 125 -0.24 -23.85 1.17
N LEU A 126 0.11 -24.57 0.09
CA LEU A 126 0.89 -25.81 0.17
C LEU A 126 2.39 -25.58 0.46
N SER A 127 2.90 -24.39 0.15
CA SER A 127 4.30 -24.02 0.38
C SER A 127 4.57 -23.60 1.83
N ALA A 128 3.53 -23.21 2.57
CA ALA A 128 3.66 -22.82 3.97
C ALA A 128 3.96 -24.04 4.85
N ARG A 129 5.02 -23.97 5.66
CA ARG A 129 5.45 -25.08 6.52
C ARG A 129 4.88 -25.03 7.93
N SER A 130 4.59 -23.84 8.43
CA SER A 130 4.11 -23.63 9.79
C SER A 130 2.81 -22.83 9.84
N HIS A 131 2.79 -21.63 9.25
CA HIS A 131 1.63 -20.74 9.33
C HIS A 131 1.29 -20.09 7.99
N VAL A 132 -0.02 -19.92 7.76
CA VAL A 132 -0.55 -19.03 6.71
C VAL A 132 -1.28 -17.86 7.33
N TYR A 133 -1.03 -16.68 6.79
CA TYR A 133 -1.68 -15.43 7.20
C TYR A 133 -2.43 -14.83 6.01
N PHE A 134 -3.66 -14.41 6.23
CA PHE A 134 -4.49 -13.75 5.23
C PHE A 134 -4.97 -12.42 5.78
N SER A 135 -4.96 -11.37 4.95
CA SER A 135 -5.61 -10.12 5.28
C SER A 135 -6.38 -9.53 4.12
N TYR A 136 -7.46 -8.84 4.45
CA TYR A 136 -8.30 -8.09 3.52
C TYR A 136 -8.84 -6.84 4.24
N VAL A 137 -9.27 -5.86 3.46
CA VAL A 137 -9.92 -4.65 3.95
C VAL A 137 -11.40 -4.95 4.04
N GLY A 138 -11.92 -5.11 5.26
CA GLY A 138 -13.31 -5.50 5.50
C GLY A 138 -14.30 -4.33 5.57
N GLN A 139 -13.83 -3.09 5.63
CA GLN A 139 -14.70 -1.92 5.76
C GLN A 139 -14.06 -0.69 5.11
N SER A 140 -14.88 0.19 4.54
CA SER A 140 -14.41 1.47 4.02
C SER A 140 -13.99 2.42 5.15
N ASN A 141 -12.92 3.19 4.91
CA ASN A 141 -12.43 4.19 5.85
C ASN A 141 -13.21 5.51 5.81
N ARG A 142 -14.12 5.67 4.84
CA ARG A 142 -14.92 6.88 4.62
C ARG A 142 -16.41 6.64 4.74
N GLN A 143 -16.86 5.46 4.32
CA GLN A 143 -18.25 5.04 4.34
C GLN A 143 -18.34 3.85 5.29
N ASP A 144 -19.42 3.75 6.05
CA ASP A 144 -19.67 2.60 6.94
C ASP A 144 -20.17 1.39 6.11
N THR A 145 -19.47 1.10 5.02
CA THR A 145 -19.80 0.06 4.05
C THR A 145 -18.83 -1.10 4.23
N ASP A 146 -19.37 -2.29 4.41
CA ASP A 146 -18.59 -3.52 4.49
C ASP A 146 -18.10 -3.96 3.12
N PHE A 147 -16.86 -4.43 3.08
CA PHE A 147 -16.26 -5.03 1.90
C PHE A 147 -16.02 -6.52 2.12
N PRO A 148 -16.47 -7.37 1.19
CA PRO A 148 -16.27 -8.80 1.31
C PRO A 148 -14.81 -9.20 0.99
N PRO A 149 -14.33 -10.31 1.56
CA PRO A 149 -13.05 -10.89 1.20
C PRO A 149 -13.09 -11.44 -0.24
N SER A 150 -11.91 -11.76 -0.76
CA SER A 150 -11.75 -12.54 -1.99
C SER A 150 -12.59 -13.81 -1.96
N VAL A 151 -13.21 -14.14 -3.10
CA VAL A 151 -14.00 -15.37 -3.28
C VAL A 151 -13.21 -16.61 -2.88
N VAL A 152 -11.91 -16.67 -3.21
CA VAL A 152 -11.04 -17.82 -2.88
C VAL A 152 -10.81 -17.93 -1.37
N LEU A 153 -10.67 -16.80 -0.68
CA LEU A 153 -10.52 -16.79 0.77
C LEU A 153 -11.83 -17.21 1.45
N ARG A 154 -12.98 -16.78 0.93
CA ARG A 154 -14.30 -17.23 1.42
C ARG A 154 -14.47 -18.73 1.24
N GLU A 155 -14.25 -19.25 0.03
CA GLU A 155 -14.32 -20.70 -0.24
C GLU A 155 -13.39 -21.51 0.69
N PHE A 156 -12.20 -21.00 0.98
CA PHE A 156 -11.26 -21.64 1.91
C PHE A 156 -11.80 -21.69 3.35
N VAL A 157 -12.36 -20.59 3.86
CA VAL A 157 -12.97 -20.55 5.19
C VAL A 157 -14.19 -21.46 5.26
N ASP A 158 -15.07 -21.43 4.26
CA ASP A 158 -16.26 -22.29 4.17
C ASP A 158 -15.86 -23.78 4.17
N TYR A 159 -14.78 -24.13 3.45
CA TYR A 159 -14.24 -25.49 3.43
C TYR A 159 -13.73 -25.94 4.81
N LEU A 160 -13.05 -25.05 5.54
CA LEU A 160 -12.58 -25.33 6.90
C LEU A 160 -13.75 -25.52 7.88
N GLU A 161 -14.78 -24.68 7.80
CA GLU A 161 -15.97 -24.79 8.62
C GLU A 161 -16.69 -26.14 8.39
N GLN A 162 -16.94 -26.48 7.12
CA GLN A 162 -17.70 -27.68 6.75
C GLN A 162 -16.96 -28.99 7.07
N ASN A 163 -15.65 -29.06 6.82
CA ASN A 163 -14.91 -30.32 6.88
C ASN A 163 -14.12 -30.53 8.17
N TYR A 164 -13.84 -29.45 8.91
CA TYR A 164 -13.00 -29.50 10.11
C TYR A 164 -13.65 -28.86 11.33
N GLY A 165 -14.91 -28.38 11.22
CA GLY A 165 -15.66 -27.81 12.33
C GLY A 165 -15.08 -26.49 12.84
N PHE A 166 -14.35 -25.75 11.99
CA PHE A 166 -13.83 -24.44 12.36
C PHE A 166 -14.98 -23.45 12.53
N ASN A 167 -14.88 -22.60 13.55
CA ASN A 167 -15.76 -21.45 13.71
C ASN A 167 -15.07 -20.20 13.10
N PRO A 168 -15.61 -19.60 12.03
CA PRO A 168 -15.03 -18.41 11.40
C PRO A 168 -14.80 -17.25 12.37
N ASP A 169 -15.70 -17.04 13.34
CA ASP A 169 -15.63 -15.93 14.31
C ASP A 169 -14.42 -16.05 15.25
N ARG A 170 -13.83 -17.25 15.38
CA ARG A 170 -12.63 -17.47 16.20
C ARG A 170 -11.33 -17.26 15.43
N ILE A 171 -11.37 -17.26 14.11
CA ILE A 171 -10.18 -17.14 13.24
C ILE A 171 -10.11 -15.75 12.62
N ILE A 172 -11.27 -15.20 12.24
CA ILE A 172 -11.36 -13.89 11.61
C ILE A 172 -11.26 -12.83 12.69
N GLN A 173 -10.09 -12.23 12.79
CA GLN A 173 -9.84 -11.13 13.70
C GLN A 173 -10.11 -9.79 13.02
N LYS A 174 -11.08 -9.04 13.55
CA LYS A 174 -11.36 -7.67 13.11
C LYS A 174 -10.40 -6.70 13.80
N HIS A 175 -9.62 -5.98 12.99
CA HIS A 175 -8.66 -5.00 13.48
C HIS A 175 -9.28 -3.60 13.57
N PRO A 176 -9.09 -2.86 14.69
CA PRO A 176 -9.48 -1.46 14.80
C PRO A 176 -8.85 -0.57 13.72
N LEU A 177 -9.59 0.46 13.30
CA LEU A 177 -9.17 1.42 12.26
C LEU A 177 -7.89 2.19 12.65
N GLN A 178 -7.75 2.55 13.93
CA GLN A 178 -6.64 3.35 14.42
C GLN A 178 -5.62 2.48 15.15
N ALA A 179 -4.33 2.68 14.86
CA ALA A 179 -3.23 1.93 15.48
C ALA A 179 -3.06 2.22 16.99
N PHE A 180 -3.61 3.33 17.48
CA PHE A 180 -3.64 3.69 18.90
C PHE A 180 -4.95 3.28 19.60
N SER A 181 -5.79 2.45 18.96
CA SER A 181 -6.99 1.92 19.62
C SER A 181 -6.59 1.24 20.94
N PRO A 182 -7.27 1.55 22.07
CA PRO A 182 -7.01 0.88 23.35
C PRO A 182 -7.11 -0.65 23.28
N ASP A 183 -7.89 -1.19 22.33
CA ASP A 183 -8.08 -2.63 22.17
C ASP A 183 -6.77 -3.37 21.88
N TYR A 184 -5.79 -2.71 21.24
CA TYR A 184 -4.45 -3.27 20.99
C TYR A 184 -3.57 -3.39 22.23
N TYR A 185 -4.03 -2.93 23.40
CA TYR A 185 -3.24 -2.85 24.63
C TYR A 185 -3.99 -3.39 25.85
N LYS A 186 -5.16 -4.02 25.66
CA LYS A 186 -6.01 -4.58 26.73
C LYS A 186 -6.00 -6.09 26.75
N ASP A 187 -6.16 -6.72 25.58
CA ASP A 187 -6.35 -8.18 25.44
C ASP A 187 -5.13 -8.85 24.80
N ASP A 188 -4.96 -10.15 25.06
CA ASP A 188 -3.88 -10.94 24.45
C ASP A 188 -4.08 -11.17 22.95
N ASN A 189 -5.32 -11.08 22.45
CA ASN A 189 -5.63 -11.36 21.03
C ASN A 189 -5.24 -10.19 20.11
N LEU A 190 -5.48 -8.94 20.53
CA LEU A 190 -5.10 -7.74 19.79
C LEU A 190 -3.94 -7.08 20.53
N PHE A 191 -2.72 -7.18 19.97
CA PHE A 191 -1.55 -6.53 20.55
C PHE A 191 -0.82 -5.65 19.54
N SER A 192 -0.12 -4.63 20.04
CA SER A 192 0.78 -3.79 19.27
C SER A 192 2.11 -3.63 19.99
N TYR A 193 3.22 -3.77 19.26
CA TYR A 193 4.58 -3.54 19.79
C TYR A 193 5.00 -2.06 19.76
N SER A 194 4.13 -1.16 19.29
CA SER A 194 4.48 0.25 19.10
C SER A 194 4.35 1.05 20.40
N ALA A 195 5.50 1.37 21.02
CA ALA A 195 5.55 2.20 22.22
C ALA A 195 4.99 3.62 22.00
N SER A 196 5.16 4.19 20.80
CA SER A 196 4.61 5.51 20.46
C SER A 196 3.09 5.50 20.42
N GLN A 197 2.49 4.46 19.82
CA GLN A 197 1.03 4.32 19.76
C GLN A 197 0.41 4.00 21.12
N LEU A 198 1.10 3.23 21.97
CA LEU A 198 0.69 2.99 23.36
C LEU A 198 0.58 4.30 24.15
N LYS A 199 1.55 5.21 23.97
CA LYS A 199 1.53 6.51 24.66
C LYS A 199 0.30 7.34 24.25
N ILE A 200 0.03 7.42 22.95
CA ILE A 200 -1.15 8.12 22.40
C ILE A 200 -2.44 7.48 22.93
N SER A 201 -2.51 6.14 22.92
CA SER A 201 -3.68 5.40 23.42
C SER A 201 -4.00 5.73 24.88
N ARG A 202 -2.97 5.82 25.73
CA ARG A 202 -3.10 6.17 27.14
C ARG A 202 -3.54 7.61 27.34
N GLU A 203 -2.95 8.55 26.62
CA GLU A 203 -3.31 9.98 26.70
C GLU A 203 -4.76 10.23 26.22
N LEU A 204 -5.20 9.54 25.15
CA LEU A 204 -6.59 9.63 24.68
C LEU A 204 -7.61 8.97 25.62
N SER A 205 -7.18 7.97 26.39
CA SER A 205 -8.02 7.30 27.38
C SER A 205 -8.04 8.03 28.73
N ASP A 206 -7.14 9.01 28.93
CA ASP A 206 -7.09 9.80 30.15
C ASP A 206 -8.12 10.93 30.09
N GLU A 207 -9.27 10.73 30.73
CA GLU A 207 -10.32 11.75 30.87
C GLU A 207 -9.83 13.01 31.62
N ASN A 208 -8.70 12.91 32.34
CA ASN A 208 -8.06 14.04 33.01
C ASN A 208 -6.96 14.70 32.17
N SER A 209 -6.89 14.43 30.86
CA SER A 209 -6.01 15.16 29.95
C SER A 209 -6.38 16.65 29.99
N ASN A 210 -5.68 17.38 30.86
CA ASN A 210 -5.86 18.80 31.10
C ASN A 210 -5.50 19.54 29.82
N VAL A 211 -6.50 19.79 28.97
CA VAL A 211 -6.37 20.77 27.90
C VAL A 211 -6.11 22.10 28.58
N VAL A 212 -4.84 22.50 28.62
CA VAL A 212 -4.47 23.79 29.18
C VAL A 212 -5.00 24.84 28.20
N PRO A 213 -5.86 25.78 28.63
CA PRO A 213 -6.31 26.84 27.76
C PRO A 213 -5.11 27.62 27.25
N PHE A 214 -5.14 27.98 25.95
CA PHE A 214 -4.04 28.70 25.29
C PHE A 214 -3.66 29.99 26.03
N MET A 215 -4.64 30.69 26.60
CA MET A 215 -4.43 31.72 27.61
C MET A 215 -5.06 31.28 28.92
N LYS A 216 -4.22 30.93 29.90
CA LYS A 216 -4.63 30.56 31.26
C LYS A 216 -4.64 31.76 32.20
N ASP A 217 -3.65 32.64 32.04
CA ASP A 217 -3.41 33.81 32.87
C ASP A 217 -3.44 35.06 31.98
N PRO A 218 -3.82 36.24 32.52
CA PRO A 218 -3.72 37.49 31.79
C PRO A 218 -2.28 37.76 31.37
N LEU A 219 -2.10 38.40 30.21
CA LEU A 219 -0.78 38.84 29.75
C LEU A 219 -0.15 39.77 30.80
N PRO A 220 1.17 39.71 31.00
CA PRO A 220 1.88 40.63 31.89
C PRO A 220 1.72 42.08 31.41
N GLU A 221 1.97 43.04 32.30
CA GLU A 221 1.91 44.45 31.92
C GLU A 221 2.87 44.74 30.74
N PRO A 222 2.44 45.55 29.77
CA PRO A 222 3.25 45.87 28.59
C PRO A 222 4.48 46.69 28.96
N ASP A 223 5.61 46.36 28.33
CA ASP A 223 6.86 47.13 28.42
C ASP A 223 6.67 48.57 27.89
N GLU A 224 7.57 49.50 28.26
CA GLU A 224 7.48 50.92 27.87
C GLU A 224 7.36 51.15 26.36
N GLU A 225 7.95 50.27 25.53
CA GLU A 225 7.82 50.33 24.08
C GLU A 225 6.38 50.09 23.60
N TRP A 226 5.63 49.23 24.27
CA TRP A 226 4.24 48.90 23.97
C TRP A 226 3.24 49.95 24.47
N LYS A 227 3.70 50.88 25.32
CA LYS A 227 2.91 52.04 25.76
C LYS A 227 2.87 53.14 24.68
N HIS A 228 3.72 53.06 23.67
CA HIS A 228 3.75 53.95 22.51
C HIS A 228 3.13 53.29 21.27
N VAL A 229 1.81 53.42 21.11
CA VAL A 229 1.05 52.77 20.02
C VAL A 229 0.92 53.70 18.81
N SER A 230 1.25 53.23 17.60
CA SER A 230 1.03 54.01 16.38
C SER A 230 -0.44 53.94 15.94
N LEU A 231 -0.90 54.94 15.17
CA LEU A 231 -2.27 54.93 14.61
C LEU A 231 -2.55 53.69 13.76
N LYS A 232 -1.52 53.17 13.09
CA LYS A 232 -1.61 51.97 12.25
C LYS A 232 -1.86 50.72 13.10
N ASP A 233 -1.21 50.62 14.26
CA ASP A 233 -1.37 49.49 15.17
C ASP A 233 -2.77 49.48 15.79
N LEU A 234 -3.29 50.67 16.13
CA LEU A 234 -4.64 50.83 16.66
C LEU A 234 -5.70 50.43 15.62
N VAL A 235 -5.54 50.87 14.36
CA VAL A 235 -6.42 50.45 13.26
C VAL A 235 -6.32 48.94 13.02
N SER A 236 -5.12 48.37 13.04
CA SER A 236 -4.89 46.93 12.87
C SER A 236 -5.56 46.10 13.98
N PHE A 237 -5.46 46.55 15.23
CA PHE A 237 -6.09 45.90 16.38
C PHE A 237 -7.62 45.88 16.25
N PHE A 238 -8.25 47.01 15.94
CA PHE A 238 -9.72 47.06 15.79
C PHE A 238 -10.23 46.33 14.55
N GLN A 239 -9.40 46.18 13.52
CA GLN A 239 -9.74 45.38 12.34
C GLN A 239 -9.68 43.87 12.62
N HIS A 240 -8.69 43.40 13.39
CA HIS A 240 -8.58 41.98 13.72
C HIS A 240 -7.82 41.73 15.05
N PRO A 241 -8.50 41.82 16.21
CA PRO A 241 -7.83 41.85 17.52
C PRO A 241 -7.13 40.53 17.88
N ALA A 242 -7.71 39.39 17.49
CA ALA A 242 -7.07 38.08 17.71
C ALA A 242 -5.76 37.92 16.92
N LYS A 243 -5.71 38.39 15.66
CA LYS A 243 -4.49 38.36 14.82
C LYS A 243 -3.43 39.35 15.29
N PHE A 244 -3.84 40.43 15.95
CA PHE A 244 -2.90 41.37 16.54
C PHE A 244 -2.18 40.77 17.76
N LEU A 245 -2.83 39.83 18.46
CA LEU A 245 -2.33 39.19 19.69
C LEU A 245 -1.71 37.79 19.48
N LEU A 246 -1.96 37.13 18.33
CA LEU A 246 -1.47 35.79 17.96
C LEU A 246 -0.50 35.88 16.77
#